data_AF-A0A818NKK4-F1
#
_entry.id   AF-A0A818NKK4-F1
#
_cell.length_a   1.000
_cell.length_b   1.000
_cell.length_c   1.000
_cell.angle_alpha   90.00
_cell.angle_beta   90.00
_cell.angle_gamma   90.00
#
_symmetry.space_group_name_H-M   'P 1'
#
loop_
_entity.id
_entity.type
_entity.pdbx_description
1 polymer ?
#
loop_
_entity_poly.entity_id
_entity_poly.type
_entity_poly.pdbx_seq_one_letter_code
_entity_poly.pdbx_strand_id
1 'polypeptide(L)'
;YGRLIDLCEPTHKRFQMAITKVLGRNMDSIVVERETTVQSCLRYMKEHRYEPETFLPLDYIKVTPVNEQLRELQEPKNVKLVLDVIKYDKQYYKALLYACGNALVCDSDDEARKLAYESGHQKNKVVSLTGTLFSKSG
;
A
#
# COMPACT_ATOMS: atom_id res chain seq x y z
N TYR A 1 -1.22 17.67 1.14
CA TYR A 1 -1.25 17.30 -0.28
C TYR A 1 -2.65 16.92 -0.69
N GLY A 2 -3.16 15.77 -0.24
CA GLY A 2 -4.48 15.25 -0.60
C GLY A 2 -4.64 13.83 -0.08
N ARG A 3 -5.71 13.14 -0.52
CA ARG A 3 -5.89 11.72 -0.20
C ARG A 3 -4.96 10.86 -1.03
N LEU A 4 -4.52 9.72 -0.51
CA LEU A 4 -3.56 8.85 -1.19
C LEU A 4 -4.03 8.40 -2.59
N ILE A 5 -5.35 8.20 -2.75
CA ILE A 5 -5.96 7.85 -4.04
C ILE A 5 -5.76 8.92 -5.13
N ASP A 6 -5.65 10.19 -4.75
CA ASP A 6 -5.46 11.29 -5.69
C ASP A 6 -3.97 11.49 -6.06
N LEU A 7 -3.06 10.80 -5.36
CA LEU A 7 -1.61 10.99 -5.45
C LEU A 7 -0.90 9.83 -6.15
N CYS A 8 -1.65 8.84 -6.62
CA CYS A 8 -1.08 7.69 -7.30
C CYS A 8 -2.05 7.09 -8.33
N GLU A 9 -1.49 6.43 -9.34
CA GLU A 9 -2.26 5.76 -10.39
C GLU A 9 -1.66 4.41 -10.74
N PRO A 10 -2.46 3.40 -11.14
CA PRO A 10 -1.92 2.13 -11.59
C PRO A 10 -1.11 2.30 -12.89
N THR A 11 0.06 1.69 -12.97
CA THR A 11 0.87 1.67 -14.21
C THR A 11 0.15 0.99 -15.38
N HIS A 12 -0.76 0.06 -15.08
CA HIS A 12 -1.62 -0.60 -16.06
C HIS A 12 -2.97 -0.95 -15.44
N LYS A 13 -4.06 -0.82 -16.20
CA LYS A 13 -5.45 -1.02 -15.73
C LYS A 13 -5.68 -2.38 -15.05
N ARG A 14 -4.98 -3.42 -15.49
CA ARG A 14 -5.04 -4.77 -14.87
C ARG A 14 -4.76 -4.76 -13.37
N PHE A 15 -3.92 -3.85 -12.88
CA PHE A 15 -3.53 -3.80 -11.46
C PHE A 15 -4.50 -3.00 -10.59
N GLN A 16 -5.49 -2.32 -11.17
CA GLN A 16 -6.38 -1.41 -10.45
C GLN A 16 -7.04 -2.10 -9.26
N MET A 17 -7.64 -3.28 -9.47
CA MET A 17 -8.33 -4.01 -8.41
C MET A 17 -7.36 -4.48 -7.31
N ALA A 18 -6.20 -4.99 -7.68
CA ALA A 18 -5.16 -5.41 -6.74
C ALA A 18 -4.66 -4.24 -5.87
N ILE A 19 -4.38 -3.08 -6.49
CA ILE A 19 -3.94 -1.86 -5.80
C ILE A 19 -5.03 -1.37 -4.83
N THR A 20 -6.28 -1.26 -5.30
CA THR A 20 -7.42 -0.87 -4.45
C THR A 20 -7.54 -1.77 -3.22
N LYS A 21 -7.41 -3.09 -3.39
CA LYS A 21 -7.47 -4.05 -2.30
C LYS A 21 -6.31 -3.93 -1.32
N VAL A 22 -5.10 -3.66 -1.81
CA VAL A 22 -3.90 -3.53 -0.97
C VAL A 22 -3.90 -2.23 -0.18
N LEU A 23 -4.26 -1.11 -0.82
CA LEU A 23 -4.36 0.20 -0.18
C LEU A 23 -5.50 0.21 0.86
N GLY A 24 -6.66 -0.37 0.51
CA GLY A 24 -7.80 -0.48 1.41
C GLY A 24 -8.16 0.87 2.05
N ARG A 25 -8.25 0.91 3.38
CA ARG A 25 -8.55 2.15 4.13
C ARG A 25 -7.55 3.28 3.88
N ASN A 26 -6.32 2.97 3.47
CA ASN A 26 -5.31 3.99 3.25
C ASN A 26 -5.57 4.81 1.98
N MET A 27 -6.51 4.41 1.11
CA MET A 27 -6.90 5.23 -0.05
C MET A 27 -7.40 6.62 0.36
N ASP A 28 -8.18 6.69 1.45
CA ASP A 28 -8.73 7.93 1.98
C ASP A 28 -7.77 8.66 2.94
N SER A 29 -6.64 8.04 3.30
CA SER A 29 -5.66 8.67 4.19
C SER A 29 -5.07 9.93 3.56
N ILE A 30 -5.04 11.01 4.35
CA ILE A 30 -4.60 12.34 3.94
C ILE A 30 -3.09 12.45 4.11
N VAL A 31 -2.36 12.62 3.01
CA VAL A 31 -0.90 12.81 3.01
C VAL A 31 -0.56 14.27 3.30
N VAL A 32 0.29 14.48 4.30
CA VAL A 32 0.77 15.82 4.71
C VAL A 32 2.28 15.82 4.85
N GLU A 33 2.89 17.00 4.69
CA GLU A 33 4.35 17.13 4.75
C GLU A 33 4.88 16.92 6.18
N ARG A 34 4.24 17.59 7.16
CA ARG A 34 4.72 17.63 8.55
C ARG A 34 3.71 17.19 9.57
N GLU A 35 4.19 16.57 10.65
CA GLU A 35 3.40 16.22 11.83
C GLU A 35 2.71 17.45 12.44
N THR A 36 3.38 18.60 12.46
CA THR A 36 2.82 19.85 13.00
C THR A 36 1.53 20.25 12.28
N THR A 37 1.44 20.00 10.97
CA THR A 37 0.21 20.26 10.19
C THR A 37 -0.92 19.32 10.62
N VAL A 38 -0.62 18.06 10.94
CA VAL A 38 -1.61 17.11 11.47
C VAL A 38 -2.23 17.64 12.76
N GLN A 39 -1.41 18.14 13.69
CA GLN A 39 -1.89 18.65 14.97
C GLN A 39 -2.84 19.85 14.79
N SER A 40 -2.54 20.76 13.86
CA SER A 40 -3.42 21.86 13.50
C SER A 40 -4.74 21.37 12.89
N CYS A 41 -4.68 20.41 11.97
CA CYS A 41 -5.87 19.82 11.35
C CYS A 41 -6.77 19.12 12.38
N LEU A 42 -6.20 18.29 13.25
CA LEU A 42 -6.96 17.58 14.29
C LEU A 42 -7.64 18.54 15.27
N ARG A 43 -6.97 19.62 15.65
CA ARG A 43 -7.56 20.66 16.50
C ARG A 43 -8.76 21.31 15.82
N TYR A 44 -8.59 21.76 14.58
CA TYR A 44 -9.64 22.37 13.79
C TYR A 44 -10.85 21.43 13.61
N MET A 45 -10.59 20.16 13.31
CA MET A 45 -11.63 19.14 13.14
C MET A 45 -12.43 18.91 14.43
N LYS A 46 -11.74 18.85 15.58
CA LYS A 46 -12.38 18.68 16.88
C LYS A 46 -13.27 19.87 17.24
N GLU A 47 -12.80 21.09 17.00
CA GLU A 47 -13.57 22.32 17.26
C GLU A 47 -14.88 22.37 16.46
N HIS A 48 -14.84 21.89 15.21
CA HIS A 48 -15.99 21.89 14.30
C HIS A 48 -16.79 20.58 14.31
N ARG A 49 -16.41 19.61 15.14
CA ARG A 49 -17.06 18.28 15.26
C ARG A 49 -17.11 17.51 13.93
N TYR A 50 -16.06 17.61 13.13
CA TYR A 50 -15.90 16.76 11.94
C TYR A 50 -15.53 15.32 12.33
N GLU A 51 -15.90 14.38 11.46
CA GLU A 51 -15.55 12.97 11.62
C GLU A 51 -14.03 12.75 11.62
N PRO A 52 -13.50 11.77 12.38
CA PRO A 52 -12.07 11.47 12.38
C PRO A 52 -11.56 11.07 11.00
N GLU A 53 -10.41 11.63 10.61
CA GLU A 53 -9.70 11.28 9.38
C GLU A 53 -8.32 10.71 9.70
N THR A 54 -7.76 9.90 8.78
CA THR A 54 -6.40 9.34 8.94
C THR A 54 -5.39 10.21 8.22
N PHE A 55 -4.32 10.60 8.91
CA PHE A 55 -3.24 11.43 8.35
C PHE A 55 -1.93 10.65 8.24
N LEU A 56 -1.19 10.88 7.15
CA LEU A 56 0.14 10.31 6.90
C LEU A 56 1.19 11.45 6.81
N PRO A 57 1.85 11.80 7.92
CA PRO A 57 2.90 12.81 7.94
C PRO A 57 4.22 12.27 7.36
N LEU A 58 4.70 12.83 6.25
CA LEU A 58 5.87 12.31 5.52
C LEU A 58 7.21 12.47 6.29
N ASP A 59 7.32 13.48 7.14
CA ASP A 59 8.49 13.70 8.00
C ASP A 59 8.58 12.69 9.15
N TYR A 60 7.44 12.22 9.67
CA TYR A 60 7.37 11.40 10.88
C TYR A 60 7.04 9.92 10.63
N ILE A 61 6.34 9.59 9.53
CA ILE A 61 5.87 8.23 9.27
C ILE A 61 7.02 7.23 9.21
N LYS A 62 6.91 6.16 10.01
CA LYS A 62 7.86 5.06 10.04
C LYS A 62 7.48 4.03 8.98
N VAL A 63 8.45 3.70 8.13
CA VAL A 63 8.28 2.70 7.07
C VAL A 63 9.37 1.65 7.20
N THR A 64 8.99 0.38 6.96
CA THR A 64 9.96 -0.68 6.75
C THR A 64 10.41 -0.63 5.29
N PRO A 65 11.72 -0.61 5.00
CA PRO A 65 12.21 -0.69 3.64
C PRO A 65 11.67 -1.89 2.87
N VAL A 66 11.59 -1.73 1.55
CA VAL A 66 11.23 -2.83 0.65
C VAL A 66 12.24 -3.97 0.80
N ASN A 67 11.76 -5.21 0.86
CA ASN A 67 12.64 -6.36 0.72
C ASN A 67 12.94 -6.59 -0.77
N GLU A 68 14.12 -6.18 -1.20
CA GLU A 68 14.56 -6.25 -2.59
C GLU A 68 14.58 -7.70 -3.14
N GLN A 69 14.78 -8.71 -2.30
CA GLN A 69 14.73 -10.12 -2.70
C GLN A 69 13.36 -10.52 -3.28
N LEU A 70 12.29 -9.78 -2.92
CA LEU A 70 10.96 -10.04 -3.46
C LEU A 70 10.82 -9.64 -4.94
N ARG A 71 11.69 -8.76 -5.45
CA ARG A 71 11.74 -8.43 -6.89
C ARG A 71 12.42 -9.52 -7.71
N GLU A 72 13.19 -10.40 -7.06
CA GLU A 72 13.94 -11.49 -7.69
C GLU A 72 13.13 -12.79 -7.81
N LEU A 73 11.89 -12.81 -7.29
CA LEU A 73 11.00 -13.97 -7.39
C LEU A 73 10.74 -14.33 -8.85
N GLN A 74 11.18 -15.52 -9.25
CA GLN A 74 10.99 -16.04 -10.61
C GLN A 74 9.74 -16.92 -10.75
N GLU A 75 9.31 -17.53 -9.64
CA GLU A 75 8.16 -18.44 -9.60
C GLU A 75 7.23 -18.08 -8.43
N PRO A 76 5.91 -17.95 -8.67
CA PRO A 76 5.23 -17.93 -9.97
C PRO A 76 5.69 -16.80 -10.90
N LYS A 77 5.47 -16.97 -12.20
CA LYS A 77 5.76 -15.93 -13.20
C LYS A 77 4.92 -14.68 -12.95
N ASN A 78 5.43 -13.51 -13.34
CA ASN A 78 4.76 -12.20 -13.26
C ASN A 78 4.46 -11.68 -11.85
N VAL A 79 5.08 -12.23 -10.80
CA VAL A 79 4.97 -11.67 -9.45
C VAL A 79 5.70 -10.33 -9.39
N LYS A 80 5.06 -9.32 -8.80
CA LYS A 80 5.65 -8.00 -8.60
C LYS A 80 5.30 -7.44 -7.24
N LEU A 81 6.12 -6.55 -6.71
CA LEU A 81 5.69 -5.69 -5.62
C LEU A 81 4.57 -4.76 -6.07
N VAL A 82 3.57 -4.58 -5.23
CA VAL A 82 2.46 -3.65 -5.51
C VAL A 82 2.98 -2.22 -5.68
N LEU A 83 3.99 -1.83 -4.91
CA LEU A 83 4.63 -0.52 -5.02
C LEU A 83 5.23 -0.27 -6.43
N ASP A 84 5.70 -1.32 -7.10
CA ASP A 84 6.35 -1.22 -8.42
C ASP A 84 5.33 -1.12 -9.57
N VAL A 85 4.05 -1.43 -9.31
CA VAL A 85 2.96 -1.30 -10.29
C VAL A 85 2.11 -0.05 -10.09
N ILE A 86 2.52 0.84 -9.17
CA ILE A 86 1.90 2.14 -8.91
C ILE A 86 2.82 3.24 -9.45
N LYS A 87 2.26 4.22 -10.15
CA LYS A 87 2.92 5.44 -10.58
C LYS A 87 2.60 6.56 -9.58
N TYR A 88 3.63 7.30 -9.15
CA TYR A 88 3.55 8.33 -8.14
C TYR A 88 4.77 9.25 -8.18
N ASP A 89 4.66 10.43 -7.57
CA ASP A 89 5.81 11.31 -7.36
C ASP A 89 6.67 10.85 -6.19
N LYS A 90 8.00 10.95 -6.35
CA LYS A 90 8.99 10.45 -5.36
C LYS A 90 8.74 10.96 -3.92
N GLN A 91 8.19 12.16 -3.77
CA GLN A 91 7.89 12.71 -2.45
C GLN A 91 6.83 11.89 -1.68
N TYR A 92 5.96 11.15 -2.37
CA TYR A 92 4.93 10.31 -1.75
C TYR A 92 5.39 8.87 -1.46
N TYR A 93 6.66 8.54 -1.77
CA TYR A 93 7.22 7.21 -1.60
C TYR A 93 6.94 6.62 -0.20
N LYS A 94 7.16 7.40 0.86
CA LYS A 94 6.93 6.93 2.23
C LYS A 94 5.46 6.62 2.51
N ALA A 95 4.52 7.41 2.00
CA ALA A 95 3.09 7.17 2.20
C ALA A 95 2.64 5.88 1.49
N LEU A 96 3.12 5.66 0.26
CA LEU A 96 2.81 4.45 -0.49
C LEU A 96 3.51 3.22 0.09
N LEU A 97 4.76 3.33 0.52
CA LEU A 97 5.46 2.25 1.19
C LEU A 97 4.78 1.88 2.52
N TYR A 98 4.27 2.85 3.27
CA TYR A 98 3.46 2.57 4.46
C TYR A 98 2.18 1.80 4.12
N ALA A 99 1.46 2.20 3.07
CA ALA A 99 0.19 1.58 2.70
C ALA A 99 0.36 0.19 2.08
N CYS A 100 1.33 0.03 1.18
CA CYS A 100 1.58 -1.21 0.45
C CYS A 100 2.47 -2.18 1.24
N GLY A 101 3.50 -1.67 1.91
CA GLY A 101 4.58 -2.48 2.46
C GLY A 101 5.21 -3.39 1.39
N ASN A 102 5.58 -4.59 1.81
CA ASN A 102 6.07 -5.67 0.93
C ASN A 102 4.92 -6.50 0.32
N ALA A 103 3.80 -5.86 -0.06
CA ALA A 103 2.70 -6.57 -0.71
C ALA A 103 3.08 -6.99 -2.14
N LEU A 104 2.72 -8.22 -2.51
CA LEU A 104 2.93 -8.78 -3.84
C LEU A 104 1.63 -8.84 -4.62
N VAL A 105 1.72 -8.71 -5.94
CA VAL A 105 0.64 -8.98 -6.89
C VAL A 105 1.01 -10.13 -7.81
N CYS A 106 0.08 -11.04 -8.05
CA CYS A 106 0.21 -12.17 -8.99
C CYS A 106 -1.09 -12.40 -9.77
N ASP A 107 -1.07 -13.31 -10.75
CA ASP A 107 -2.14 -13.41 -11.75
C ASP A 107 -3.37 -14.14 -11.21
N SER A 108 -3.21 -15.21 -10.43
CA SER A 108 -4.32 -16.03 -9.92
C SER A 108 -4.40 -16.14 -8.40
N ASP A 109 -5.57 -16.55 -7.90
CA ASP A 109 -5.82 -16.79 -6.47
C ASP A 109 -5.02 -17.98 -5.92
N ASP A 110 -4.84 -19.03 -6.74
CA ASP A 110 -4.04 -20.19 -6.38
C ASP A 110 -2.56 -19.84 -6.21
N GLU A 111 -2.01 -19.05 -7.13
CA GLU A 111 -0.65 -18.51 -7.00
C GLU A 111 -0.52 -17.62 -5.77
N ALA A 112 -1.50 -16.74 -5.54
CA ALA A 112 -1.48 -15.82 -4.40
C ALA A 112 -1.45 -16.59 -3.07
N ARG A 113 -2.26 -17.64 -2.95
CA ARG A 113 -2.30 -18.52 -1.78
C ARG A 113 -0.98 -19.25 -1.56
N LYS A 114 -0.39 -19.82 -2.63
CA LYS A 114 0.90 -20.51 -2.57
C LYS A 114 2.03 -19.56 -2.15
N LEU A 115 2.07 -18.37 -2.72
CA LEU A 115 3.05 -17.33 -2.38
C LEU A 115 2.90 -16.81 -0.94
N ALA A 116 1.66 -16.71 -0.45
CA ALA A 116 1.39 -16.19 0.87
C ALA A 116 1.80 -17.17 1.99
N TYR A 117 1.61 -18.48 1.79
CA TYR A 117 1.72 -19.46 2.88
C TYR A 117 2.66 -20.65 2.62
N GLU A 118 2.89 -21.05 1.37
CA GLU A 118 3.61 -22.30 1.04
C GLU A 118 5.07 -22.04 0.60
N SER A 119 5.39 -20.81 0.23
CA SER A 119 6.74 -20.40 -0.14
C SER A 119 7.59 -20.22 1.12
N GLY A 120 8.30 -21.28 1.52
CA GLY A 120 8.97 -21.50 2.82
C GLY A 120 10.02 -20.49 3.34
N HIS A 121 9.95 -19.22 2.92
CA HIS A 121 10.90 -18.18 3.28
C HIS A 121 10.29 -17.10 4.20
N GLN A 122 9.00 -16.77 4.07
CA GLN A 122 8.26 -15.92 5.01
C GLN A 122 6.80 -15.79 4.57
N LYS A 123 5.87 -15.58 5.51
CA LYS A 123 4.50 -15.20 5.15
C LYS A 123 4.49 -13.82 4.49
N ASN A 124 3.94 -13.76 3.28
CA ASN A 124 3.84 -12.53 2.49
C ASN A 124 2.39 -12.05 2.41
N LYS A 125 2.19 -10.73 2.29
CA LYS A 125 0.89 -10.16 1.94
C LYS A 125 0.79 -10.25 0.42
N VAL A 126 -0.15 -11.01 -0.12
CA VAL A 126 -0.22 -11.27 -1.57
C VAL A 126 -1.64 -11.02 -2.06
N VAL A 127 -1.78 -10.33 -3.18
CA VAL A 127 -3.07 -10.06 -3.83
C VAL A 127 -3.06 -10.63 -5.23
N SER A 128 -4.16 -11.25 -5.66
CA SER A 128 -4.33 -11.66 -7.05
C SER A 128 -4.89 -10.50 -7.89
N LEU A 129 -4.78 -10.60 -9.22
CA LEU A 129 -5.43 -9.64 -10.13
C LEU A 129 -6.96 -9.66 -10.04
N THR A 130 -7.57 -10.74 -9.51
CA THR A 130 -9.00 -10.84 -9.22
C THR A 130 -9.40 -10.14 -7.92
N GLY A 131 -8.43 -9.66 -7.12
CA GLY A 131 -8.66 -8.86 -5.93
C GLY A 131 -8.80 -9.66 -4.63
N THR A 132 -8.46 -10.95 -4.64
CA THR A 132 -8.36 -11.76 -3.43
C THR A 132 -7.06 -11.43 -2.71
N LEU A 133 -7.15 -11.02 -1.45
CA LEU A 133 -6.01 -10.63 -0.64
C LEU A 133 -5.74 -11.68 0.44
N PHE A 134 -4.53 -12.23 0.43
CA PHE A 134 -4.02 -13.14 1.45
C PHE A 134 -3.10 -12.38 2.39
N SER A 135 -3.40 -12.44 3.68
CA SER A 135 -2.70 -11.70 4.73
C SER A 135 -1.61 -12.54 5.37
N LYS A 136 -0.61 -11.90 6.00
CA LYS A 136 0.41 -12.63 6.77
C LYS A 136 -0.16 -13.37 7.98
N SER A 137 -1.28 -12.90 8.52
CA SER A 137 -1.90 -13.45 9.74
C SER A 137 -2.73 -14.71 9.51
N GLY A 138 -3.02 -15.07 8.25
CA GLY A 138 -4.11 -15.99 7.92
C GLY A 138 -5.21 -15.19 7.25
#